data_AF-A0A1V5NQB3-F1
#
_entry.id   AF-A0A1V5NQB3-F1
#
_cell.length_a   1.000
_cell.length_b   1.000
_cell.length_c   1.000
_cell.angle_alpha   90.00
_cell.angle_beta   90.00
_cell.angle_gamma   90.00
#
_symmetry.space_group_name_H-M   'P 1'
#
loop_
_entity.id
_entity.type
_entity.pdbx_description
1 polymer ?
#
loop_
_entity_poly.entity_id
_entity_poly.type
_entity_poly.pdbx_seq_one_letter_code
_entity_poly.pdbx_strand_id
1 'polypeptide(L)' 'MHPEINGFFPCGEGAGYAGGIVSAAIDGEKVAVACAAFLHHSKRN' A
#
# COMPACT_ATOMS: atom_id res chain seq x y z
N MET A 1 2.59 1.01 5.18
CA MET A 1 2.09 -0.15 5.95
C MET A 1 1.63 0.37 7.30
N HIS A 2 0.47 -0.09 7.78
CA HIS A 2 -0.04 0.34 9.08
C HIS A 2 0.82 -0.26 10.22
N PRO A 3 1.18 0.52 11.25
CA PRO A 3 2.08 0.04 12.32
C PRO A 3 1.46 -1.06 13.18
N GLU A 4 0.13 -1.05 13.36
CA GLU A 4 -0.57 -1.96 14.29
C GLU A 4 -1.35 -3.08 13.59
N ILE A 5 -1.63 -2.96 12.29
CA ILE A 5 -2.49 -3.90 11.56
C ILE A 5 -1.66 -4.50 10.44
N ASN A 6 -1.29 -5.77 10.63
CA ASN A 6 -0.47 -6.48 9.65
C ASN A 6 -1.24 -6.70 8.34
N GLY A 7 -0.56 -6.52 7.21
CA GLY A 7 -1.18 -6.62 5.89
C GLY A 7 -2.15 -5.49 5.54
N PHE A 8 -2.20 -4.40 6.32
CA PHE A 8 -3.00 -3.22 6.01
C PHE A 8 -2.15 -2.13 5.34
N PHE A 9 -2.55 -1.73 4.13
CA PHE A 9 -1.83 -0.80 3.26
C PHE A 9 -2.71 0.40 2.87
N PRO A 10 -2.92 1.36 3.79
CA PRO A 10 -3.63 2.59 3.46
C PRO A 10 -2.89 3.35 2.36
N CYS A 11 -3.63 3.88 1.39
CA CYS A 11 -3.10 4.59 0.22
C CYS A 11 -4.04 5.70 -0.27
N GLY A 12 -3.51 6.59 -1.10
CA GLY A 12 -4.23 7.69 -1.72
C GLY A 12 -4.51 8.85 -0.79
N GLU A 13 -5.38 9.74 -1.26
CA GLU A 13 -5.73 11.00 -0.58
C GLU A 13 -6.53 10.78 0.69
N GLY A 14 -7.49 9.84 0.68
CA GLY A 14 -8.27 9.51 1.88
C GLY A 14 -7.43 8.96 3.04
N ALA A 15 -6.24 8.42 2.73
CA ALA A 15 -5.26 7.99 3.72
C ALA A 15 -4.23 9.07 4.09
N GLY A 16 -4.23 10.21 3.40
CA GLY A 16 -3.28 11.31 3.61
C GLY A 16 -1.90 11.14 2.96
N TYR A 17 -1.73 10.19 2.03
CA TYR A 17 -0.44 9.91 1.36
C TYR A 17 -0.31 10.55 -0.03
N ALA A 18 -1.38 11.16 -0.54
CA ALA A 18 -1.44 11.84 -1.83
C ALA A 18 -2.38 13.06 -1.77
N GLY A 19 -2.31 13.95 -2.76
CA GLY A 19 -3.09 15.20 -2.80
C GLY A 19 -3.67 15.53 -4.17
N GLY A 20 -3.89 14.52 -5.01
CA GLY A 20 -4.44 14.68 -6.35
C GLY A 20 -4.18 13.45 -7.23
N ILE A 21 -4.81 13.42 -8.41
CA ILE A 21 -4.91 12.24 -9.29
C ILE A 21 -3.56 11.57 -9.53
N VAL A 22 -2.56 12.33 -10.00
CA VAL A 22 -1.23 11.79 -10.33
C VAL A 22 -0.53 11.23 -9.09
N SER A 23 -0.55 11.98 -7.99
CA SER A 23 0.08 11.53 -6.73
C SER A 23 -0.60 10.30 -6.14
N ALA A 24 -1.93 10.19 -6.28
CA ALA A 24 -2.70 9.04 -5.82
C ALA A 24 -2.43 7.80 -6.68
N ALA A 25 -2.26 7.97 -7.99
CA ALA A 25 -1.86 6.88 -8.88
C ALA A 25 -0.47 6.33 -8.52
N ILE A 26 0.50 7.22 -8.28
CA ILE A 26 1.87 6.85 -7.88
C ILE A 26 1.86 6.13 -6.52
N ASP A 27 1.07 6.60 -5.55
CA ASP A 27 0.96 5.94 -4.26
C ASP A 27 0.29 4.57 -4.37
N GLY A 28 -0.76 4.45 -5.19
CA GLY A 28 -1.42 3.19 -5.48
C GLY A 28 -0.49 2.14 -6.10
N GLU A 29 0.39 2.55 -7.02
CA GLU A 29 1.41 1.66 -7.60
C GLU A 29 2.35 1.10 -6.52
N LYS A 30 2.87 1.97 -5.65
CA LYS A 30 3.77 1.56 -4.55
C LYS A 30 3.08 0.59 -3.60
N VAL A 31 1.82 0.85 -3.27
CA VAL A 31 1.03 -0.02 -2.41
C VAL A 31 0.75 -1.37 -3.08
N ALA A 32 0.47 -1.41 -4.38
CA ALA A 32 0.31 -2.67 -5.11
C ALA A 32 1.56 -3.56 -5.04
N VAL A 33 2.75 -2.97 -5.22
CA VAL A 33 4.04 -3.67 -5.08
C VAL A 33 4.23 -4.20 -3.65
N ALA A 34 3.95 -3.38 -2.64
CA ALA A 34 4.05 -3.78 -1.24
C ALA A 34 3.09 -4.92 -0.87
N CYS A 35 1.84 -4.87 -1.36
CA CYS A 35 0.86 -5.94 -1.20
C CYS A 35 1.33 -7.25 -1.85
N ALA A 36 1.85 -7.17 -3.08
CA ALA A 36 2.36 -8.36 -3.77
C ALA A 36 3.52 -8.99 -2.99
N ALA A 37 4.50 -8.19 -2.56
CA ALA A 37 5.63 -8.67 -1.75
C ALA A 37 5.16 -9.34 -0.44
N PHE A 38 4.20 -8.72 0.25
CA PHE A 38 3.62 -9.27 1.48
C PHE A 38 2.95 -10.63 1.25
N LEU A 39 2.14 -10.76 0.20
CA LEU A 39 1.47 -12.02 -0.16
C LEU A 39 2.47 -13.11 -0.58
N HIS A 40 3.53 -12.75 -1.30
CA HIS A 40 4.58 -13.69 -1.67
C HIS A 40 5.38 -14.21 -0.47
N HIS A 41 5.66 -13.36 0.53
CA HIS A 41 6.24 -13.80 1.79
C HIS A 41 5.28 -14.71 2.56
N SER A 42 4.00 -14.35 2.65
CA SER A 42 3.01 -15.14 3.39
C SER A 42 2.79 -16.54 2.81
N LYS A 43 3.02 -16.76 1.50
CA LYS A 43 2.87 -18.07 0.84
C LYS A 43 4.11 -18.96 0.94
N ARG A 44 5.25 -18.44 1.40
CA ARG A 44 6.51 -19.17 1.53
C ARG A 44 6.77 -19.69 2.95
N ASN A 45 5.86 -19.40 3.87
CA ASN A 45 5.80 -19.95 5.22
C ASN A 45 4.75 -21.06 5.27
#